data_AF-A0A356PAJ4-F1
#
_entry.id   AF-A0A356PAJ4-F1
#
_cell.length_a   1.000
_cell.length_b   1.000
_cell.length_c   1.000
_cell.angle_alpha   90.00
_cell.angle_beta   90.00
_cell.angle_gamma   90.00
#
_symmetry.space_group_name_H-M   'P 1'
#
loop_
_entity.id
_entity.type
_entity.pdbx_description
1 polymer ?
#
loop_
_entity_poly.entity_id
_entity_poly.type
_entity_poly.pdbx_seq_one_letter_code
_entity_poly.pdbx_strand_id
1 'polypeptide(L)'
;DHSRLMTAGLNNDTAIPYHIEFKAVLKTSEGIRKLCLEANADDSCAGLITWMHTFSPAKMWIAGLTELNKPLLHLHTQFNRDLPWGSIDMDFMNLNQSAHGDREYGFIGARLRIPRKVVVGFWEDPEVRQRTGAWMHTAVALTQGRHLKVARFGDNMREVAVTEGDKVEAQIKFGWSVSGYGVGDLVRYINSVSDAEVNHLLEDYETLYEMAPEAREEGPYRESVREQARIELAIKGFLLEGGFSAFTTTFEDLNGMKQLPGLAAQRLMAAGYGFGAEGDWKTAALVRIMKIMAEGKGT
;
A
#
# COMPACT_ATOMS: atom_id res chain seq x y z
N ASP A 1 -4.29 11.23 29.55
CA ASP A 1 -3.63 9.97 29.96
C ASP A 1 -4.19 8.74 29.28
N HIS A 2 -5.50 8.47 29.35
CA HIS A 2 -6.12 7.30 28.69
C HIS A 2 -5.65 7.07 27.25
N SER A 3 -5.72 8.09 26.39
CA SER A 3 -5.29 7.98 24.99
C SER A 3 -3.82 7.61 24.84
N ARG A 4 -2.93 8.12 25.70
CA ARG A 4 -1.49 7.76 25.66
C ARG A 4 -1.27 6.30 26.04
N LEU A 5 -1.96 5.82 27.08
CA LEU A 5 -1.90 4.42 27.51
C LEU A 5 -2.44 3.49 26.42
N MET A 6 -3.58 3.83 25.81
CA MET A 6 -4.15 3.06 24.71
C MET A 6 -3.22 3.02 23.51
N THR A 7 -2.66 4.16 23.10
CA THR A 7 -1.68 4.21 22.00
C THR A 7 -0.45 3.34 22.30
N ALA A 8 0.11 3.41 23.51
CA ALA A 8 1.23 2.58 23.90
C ALA A 8 0.87 1.08 23.91
N GLY A 9 -0.29 0.71 24.45
CA GLY A 9 -0.74 -0.67 24.51
C GLY A 9 -1.06 -1.25 23.12
N LEU A 10 -1.62 -0.45 22.21
CA LEU A 10 -1.81 -0.84 20.81
C LEU A 10 -0.47 -1.02 20.09
N ASN A 11 0.48 -0.10 20.25
CA ASN A 11 1.81 -0.18 19.63
C ASN A 11 2.65 -1.38 20.10
N ASN A 12 2.34 -1.95 21.27
CA ASN A 12 3.01 -3.13 21.80
C ASN A 12 2.40 -4.46 21.31
N ASP A 13 1.31 -4.42 20.55
CA ASP A 13 0.65 -5.61 20.02
C ASP A 13 1.12 -5.90 18.58
N THR A 14 1.48 -7.15 18.31
CA THR A 14 1.93 -7.58 16.97
C THR A 14 0.83 -7.52 15.91
N ALA A 15 -0.44 -7.47 16.31
CA ALA A 15 -1.58 -7.23 15.42
C ALA A 15 -1.68 -5.79 14.93
N ILE A 16 -0.88 -4.85 15.47
CA ILE A 16 -0.79 -3.46 15.04
C ILE A 16 0.51 -3.29 14.23
N PRO A 17 0.46 -3.37 12.90
CA PRO A 17 1.64 -3.51 12.04
C PRO A 17 2.45 -2.22 11.83
N TYR A 18 1.88 -1.05 12.16
CA TYR A 18 2.54 0.25 12.03
C TYR A 18 2.39 1.06 13.30
N HIS A 19 3.32 2.00 13.52
CA HIS A 19 3.31 2.85 14.70
C HIS A 19 2.11 3.83 14.69
N ILE A 20 1.37 3.87 15.80
CA ILE A 20 0.35 4.86 16.07
C ILE A 20 0.99 5.99 16.88
N GLU A 21 1.04 7.18 16.30
CA GLU A 21 1.51 8.38 17.01
C GLU A 21 0.33 9.07 17.72
N PHE A 22 0.46 9.28 19.04
CA PHE A 22 -0.53 10.05 19.79
C PHE A 22 -0.46 11.53 19.39
N LYS A 23 -1.61 12.12 19.03
CA LYS A 23 -1.78 13.56 18.81
C LYS A 23 -2.56 14.18 19.96
N ALA A 24 -2.33 15.48 20.22
CA ALA A 24 -2.96 16.18 21.34
C ALA A 24 -4.49 16.09 21.31
N VAL A 25 -5.12 16.08 22.49
CA VAL A 25 -6.59 16.03 22.60
C VAL A 25 -7.18 17.32 22.03
N LEU A 26 -8.02 17.18 21.02
CA LEU A 26 -8.61 18.30 20.29
C LEU A 26 -9.92 18.72 20.93
N LYS A 27 -10.07 20.03 21.18
CA LYS A 27 -11.23 20.63 21.87
C LYS A 27 -11.87 21.78 21.10
N THR A 28 -11.29 22.19 19.97
CA THR A 28 -11.75 23.31 19.16
C THR A 28 -11.77 22.94 17.68
N SER A 29 -12.60 23.63 16.89
CA SER A 29 -12.70 23.39 15.45
C SER A 29 -11.39 23.71 14.72
N GLU A 30 -10.68 24.77 15.14
CA GLU A 30 -9.39 25.17 14.58
C GLU A 30 -8.32 24.11 14.84
N GLY A 31 -8.29 23.53 16.03
CA GLY A 31 -7.35 22.46 16.37
C GLY A 31 -7.59 21.20 15.54
N ILE A 32 -8.87 20.81 15.36
CA ILE A 32 -9.24 19.67 14.52
C ILE A 32 -8.82 19.90 13.07
N ARG A 33 -9.18 21.07 12.51
CA ARG A 33 -8.81 21.42 11.13
C ARG A 33 -7.29 21.43 10.93
N LYS A 34 -6.54 22.03 11.87
CA LYS A 34 -5.09 22.06 11.83
C LYS A 34 -4.49 20.65 11.78
N LEU A 35 -4.96 19.73 12.63
CA LEU A 35 -4.47 18.34 12.61
C LEU A 35 -4.76 17.66 11.27
N CYS A 36 -5.94 17.86 10.68
CA CYS A 36 -6.26 17.27 9.38
C CYS A 36 -5.34 17.81 8.26
N LEU A 37 -5.01 19.10 8.29
CA LEU A 37 -4.06 19.70 7.34
C LEU A 37 -2.63 19.17 7.54
N GLU A 38 -2.18 19.05 8.79
CA GLU A 38 -0.89 18.45 9.12
C GLU A 38 -0.81 16.99 8.65
N ALA A 39 -1.87 16.20 8.89
CA ALA A 39 -1.95 14.83 8.42
C ALA A 39 -1.88 14.75 6.88
N ASN A 40 -2.58 15.64 6.17
CA ASN A 40 -2.53 15.70 4.71
C ASN A 40 -1.13 16.01 4.16
N ALA A 41 -0.38 16.88 4.84
CA ALA A 41 0.94 17.35 4.42
C ALA A 41 2.08 16.40 4.80
N ASP A 42 1.83 15.43 5.68
CA ASP A 42 2.80 14.44 6.10
C ASP A 42 2.72 13.18 5.21
N ASP A 43 3.78 12.94 4.45
CA ASP A 43 3.90 11.78 3.57
C ASP A 43 4.01 10.45 4.35
N SER A 44 4.45 10.50 5.61
CA SER A 44 4.50 9.34 6.49
C SER A 44 3.15 9.03 7.16
N CYS A 45 2.22 9.98 7.15
CA CYS A 45 0.87 9.78 7.68
C CYS A 45 0.00 9.00 6.67
N ALA A 46 -0.24 7.72 6.95
CA ALA A 46 -1.09 6.85 6.13
C ALA A 46 -2.59 6.93 6.47
N GLY A 47 -2.97 7.57 7.58
CA GLY A 47 -4.36 7.67 7.99
C GLY A 47 -4.53 8.20 9.41
N LEU A 48 -5.77 8.54 9.77
CA LEU A 48 -6.15 8.99 11.11
C LEU A 48 -7.04 7.95 11.81
N ILE A 49 -6.70 7.63 13.06
CA ILE A 49 -7.58 6.90 13.98
C ILE A 49 -8.21 7.92 14.92
N THR A 50 -9.54 7.96 14.95
CA THR A 50 -10.32 8.91 15.73
C THR A 50 -11.21 8.19 16.74
N TRP A 51 -11.25 8.71 17.96
CA TRP A 51 -12.07 8.19 19.06
C TRP A 51 -12.56 9.35 19.92
N MET A 52 -13.87 9.47 20.09
CA MET A 52 -14.48 10.49 20.93
C MET A 52 -14.56 9.97 22.37
N HIS A 53 -13.49 10.17 23.14
CA HIS A 53 -13.46 9.78 24.56
C HIS A 53 -14.60 10.46 25.36
N THR A 54 -14.83 11.74 25.07
CA THR A 54 -15.95 12.53 25.61
C THR A 54 -16.86 12.98 24.47
N PHE A 55 -17.97 13.63 24.81
CA PHE A 55 -18.82 14.25 23.80
C PHE A 55 -18.09 15.41 23.10
N SER A 56 -17.79 15.24 21.81
CA SER A 56 -17.16 16.26 20.96
C SER A 56 -18.16 16.73 19.91
N PRO A 57 -18.83 17.88 20.10
CA PRO A 57 -19.87 18.37 19.20
C PRO A 57 -19.46 18.33 17.72
N ALA A 58 -20.18 17.58 16.90
CA ALA A 58 -19.66 17.15 15.60
C ALA A 58 -19.54 18.29 14.58
N LYS A 59 -20.22 19.43 14.79
CA LYS A 59 -20.03 20.64 13.99
C LYS A 59 -18.58 21.13 13.97
N MET A 60 -17.82 20.93 15.06
CA MET A 60 -16.41 21.32 15.11
C MET A 60 -15.53 20.54 14.13
N TRP A 61 -15.96 19.33 13.74
CA TRP A 61 -15.22 18.43 12.86
C TRP A 61 -15.44 18.71 11.37
N ILE A 62 -16.45 19.50 11.00
CA ILE A 62 -16.85 19.69 9.60
C ILE A 62 -15.69 20.19 8.74
N ALA A 63 -15.02 21.26 9.17
CA ALA A 63 -13.94 21.86 8.38
C ALA A 63 -12.76 20.90 8.21
N GLY A 64 -12.33 20.23 9.29
CA GLY A 64 -11.23 19.26 9.22
C GLY A 64 -11.56 18.03 8.38
N LEU A 65 -12.74 17.41 8.59
CA LEU A 65 -13.15 16.23 7.83
C LEU A 65 -13.40 16.53 6.34
N THR A 66 -13.81 17.75 6.00
CA THR A 66 -14.00 18.16 4.60
C THR A 66 -12.67 18.31 3.87
N GLU A 67 -11.60 18.70 4.58
CA GLU A 67 -10.26 18.89 4.00
C GLU A 67 -9.40 17.62 4.06
N LEU A 68 -9.70 16.68 4.94
CA LEU A 68 -8.93 15.45 5.13
C LEU A 68 -8.90 14.60 3.85
N ASN A 69 -7.70 14.34 3.34
CA ASN A 69 -7.47 13.54 2.13
C ASN A 69 -6.79 12.18 2.42
N LYS A 70 -6.64 11.84 3.71
CA LYS A 70 -6.10 10.57 4.22
C LYS A 70 -7.22 9.63 4.70
N PRO A 71 -7.01 8.30 4.65
CA PRO A 71 -7.91 7.32 5.23
C PRO A 71 -8.31 7.62 6.68
N LEU A 72 -9.58 7.36 7.03
CA LEU A 72 -10.12 7.57 8.36
C LEU A 72 -10.64 6.26 8.97
N LEU A 73 -10.18 5.94 10.18
CA LEU A 73 -10.76 4.94 11.06
C LEU A 73 -11.43 5.63 12.25
N HIS A 74 -12.69 5.28 12.48
CA HIS A 74 -13.43 5.63 13.68
C HIS A 74 -13.41 4.43 14.62
N LEU A 75 -12.63 4.54 15.69
CA LEU A 75 -12.51 3.53 16.74
C LEU A 75 -13.52 3.84 17.83
N HIS A 76 -14.68 3.19 17.76
CA HIS A 76 -15.73 3.32 18.76
C HIS A 76 -15.42 2.39 19.93
N THR A 77 -14.71 2.92 20.93
CA THR A 77 -14.18 2.15 22.06
C THR A 77 -14.39 2.88 23.38
N GLN A 78 -13.93 2.29 24.47
CA GLN A 78 -13.93 2.88 25.81
C GLN A 78 -12.67 2.46 26.54
N PHE A 79 -12.14 3.33 27.41
CA PHE A 79 -10.92 3.05 28.17
C PHE A 79 -11.07 1.86 29.13
N ASN A 80 -12.21 1.78 29.83
CA ASN A 80 -12.54 0.69 30.73
C ASN A 80 -13.37 -0.37 30.01
N ARG A 81 -13.08 -1.66 30.27
CA ARG A 81 -13.85 -2.79 29.74
C ARG A 81 -15.24 -2.88 30.39
N ASP A 82 -15.25 -2.92 31.72
CA ASP A 82 -16.45 -3.12 32.52
C ASP A 82 -16.85 -1.80 33.20
N LEU A 83 -18.15 -1.65 33.50
CA LEU A 83 -18.63 -0.54 34.30
C LEU A 83 -18.29 -0.76 35.79
N PRO A 84 -17.78 0.26 36.50
CA PRO A 84 -17.46 0.13 37.92
C PRO A 84 -18.74 0.28 38.77
N TRP A 85 -19.61 -0.73 38.77
CA TRP A 85 -20.96 -0.66 39.37
C TRP A 85 -21.01 -0.14 40.81
N GLY A 86 -19.99 -0.44 41.62
CA GLY A 86 -19.92 -0.01 43.03
C GLY A 86 -19.42 1.42 43.25
N SER A 87 -18.86 2.07 42.22
CA SER A 87 -18.23 3.40 42.36
C SER A 87 -18.52 4.34 41.18
N ILE A 88 -19.42 3.97 40.26
CA ILE A 88 -19.80 4.82 39.14
C ILE A 88 -20.54 6.06 39.64
N ASP A 89 -20.09 7.23 39.20
CA ASP A 89 -20.65 8.53 39.58
C ASP A 89 -20.68 9.48 38.37
N MET A 90 -21.05 10.74 38.62
CA MET A 90 -21.14 11.75 37.56
C MET A 90 -19.79 12.15 36.98
N ASP A 91 -18.70 12.06 37.75
CA ASP A 91 -17.37 12.37 37.25
C ASP A 91 -16.93 11.30 36.24
N PHE A 92 -17.17 10.02 36.56
CA PHE A 92 -17.00 8.92 35.60
C PHE A 92 -17.85 9.13 34.35
N MET A 93 -19.14 9.43 34.50
CA MET A 93 -20.07 9.60 33.37
C MET A 93 -19.70 10.79 32.47
N ASN A 94 -19.20 11.89 33.05
CA ASN A 94 -18.74 13.05 32.27
C ASN A 94 -17.47 12.74 31.47
N LEU A 95 -16.65 11.81 31.94
CA LEU A 95 -15.38 11.46 31.31
C LEU A 95 -15.50 10.32 30.29
N ASN A 96 -16.20 9.24 30.64
CA ASN A 96 -16.26 7.99 29.88
C ASN A 96 -17.56 7.88 29.08
N GLN A 97 -17.75 8.79 28.12
CA GLN A 97 -19.03 8.97 27.43
C GLN A 97 -18.96 8.75 25.90
N SER A 98 -18.05 7.89 25.46
CA SER A 98 -17.94 7.48 24.05
C SER A 98 -19.21 6.84 23.51
N ALA A 99 -20.03 6.21 24.37
CA ALA A 99 -21.29 5.58 24.00
C ALA A 99 -22.22 6.50 23.18
N HIS A 100 -22.28 7.80 23.49
CA HIS A 100 -23.00 8.80 22.69
C HIS A 100 -22.09 9.77 21.95
N GLY A 101 -20.87 10.06 22.44
CA GLY A 101 -19.90 10.90 21.73
C GLY A 101 -19.54 10.37 20.34
N ASP A 102 -19.24 9.07 20.24
CA ASP A 102 -18.92 8.44 18.96
C ASP A 102 -20.15 8.31 18.04
N ARG A 103 -21.38 8.30 18.58
CA ARG A 103 -22.61 8.32 17.75
C ARG A 103 -22.82 9.67 17.09
N GLU A 104 -22.59 10.76 17.81
CA GLU A 104 -22.63 12.13 17.28
C GLU A 104 -21.55 12.34 16.19
N TYR A 105 -20.33 11.86 16.43
CA TYR A 105 -19.30 11.81 15.38
C TYR A 105 -19.66 10.84 14.23
N GLY A 106 -20.38 9.77 14.57
CA GLY A 106 -21.06 8.87 13.66
C GLY A 106 -21.95 9.62 12.66
N PHE A 107 -22.81 10.50 13.17
CA PHE A 107 -23.72 11.30 12.36
C PHE A 107 -22.98 12.19 11.35
N ILE A 108 -21.96 12.95 11.77
CA ILE A 108 -21.32 13.89 10.84
C ILE A 108 -20.56 13.19 9.71
N GLY A 109 -19.90 12.06 10.01
CA GLY A 109 -19.23 11.26 8.98
C GLY A 109 -20.21 10.75 7.92
N ALA A 110 -21.39 10.29 8.33
CA ALA A 110 -22.45 9.88 7.41
C ALA A 110 -23.05 11.07 6.64
N ARG A 111 -23.29 12.19 7.33
CA ARG A 111 -23.88 13.41 6.74
C ARG A 111 -23.00 14.03 5.66
N LEU A 112 -21.67 13.97 5.84
CA LEU A 112 -20.67 14.44 4.88
C LEU A 112 -20.29 13.37 3.84
N ARG A 113 -20.78 12.13 3.98
CA ARG A 113 -20.44 10.98 3.11
C ARG A 113 -18.94 10.68 3.08
N ILE A 114 -18.26 10.83 4.22
CA ILE A 114 -16.83 10.52 4.35
C ILE A 114 -16.64 9.00 4.30
N PRO A 115 -15.81 8.47 3.38
CA PRO A 115 -15.39 7.07 3.43
C PRO A 115 -14.61 6.81 4.72
N ARG A 116 -15.09 5.90 5.57
CA ARG A 116 -14.43 5.57 6.83
C ARG A 116 -14.63 4.11 7.22
N LYS A 117 -13.63 3.56 7.91
CA LYS A 117 -13.76 2.29 8.63
C LYS A 117 -14.32 2.57 10.02
N VAL A 118 -15.26 1.73 10.48
CA VAL A 118 -15.69 1.73 11.89
C VAL A 118 -15.31 0.40 12.52
N VAL A 119 -14.64 0.47 13.67
CA VAL A 119 -14.33 -0.68 14.52
C VAL A 119 -14.94 -0.39 15.89
N VAL A 120 -15.74 -1.32 16.41
CA VAL A 120 -16.46 -1.17 17.67
C VAL A 120 -15.97 -2.27 18.60
N GLY A 121 -15.64 -1.91 19.84
CA GLY A 121 -15.28 -2.88 20.88
C GLY A 121 -14.23 -2.33 21.86
N PHE A 122 -13.85 -3.13 22.84
CA PHE A 122 -12.83 -2.76 23.82
C PHE A 122 -11.44 -2.72 23.16
N TRP A 123 -10.62 -1.71 23.45
CA TRP A 123 -9.35 -1.49 22.74
C TRP A 123 -8.28 -2.57 23.00
N GLU A 124 -8.43 -3.37 24.05
CA GLU A 124 -7.59 -4.56 24.28
C GLU A 124 -8.18 -5.85 23.72
N ASP A 125 -9.38 -5.81 23.13
CA ASP A 125 -9.97 -6.97 22.49
C ASP A 125 -9.13 -7.39 21.27
N PRO A 126 -8.68 -8.66 21.19
CA PRO A 126 -7.92 -9.16 20.04
C PRO A 126 -8.61 -8.92 18.69
N GLU A 127 -9.94 -9.04 18.60
CA GLU A 127 -10.67 -8.81 17.35
C GLU A 127 -10.58 -7.34 16.93
N VAL A 128 -10.70 -6.41 17.90
CA VAL A 128 -10.57 -4.96 17.65
C VAL A 128 -9.18 -4.61 17.15
N ARG A 129 -8.14 -5.19 17.77
CA ARG A 129 -6.75 -4.99 17.37
C ARG A 129 -6.49 -5.53 15.96
N GLN A 130 -6.91 -6.76 15.68
CA GLN A 130 -6.77 -7.37 14.34
C GLN A 130 -7.49 -6.55 13.26
N ARG A 131 -8.73 -6.11 13.52
CA ARG A 131 -9.49 -5.29 12.56
C ARG A 131 -8.87 -3.91 12.34
N THR A 132 -8.25 -3.35 13.37
CA THR A 132 -7.51 -2.09 13.27
C THR A 132 -6.25 -2.29 12.44
N GLY A 133 -5.45 -3.32 12.72
CA GLY A 133 -4.25 -3.64 11.94
C GLY A 133 -4.53 -3.94 10.46
N ALA A 134 -5.56 -4.72 10.17
CA ALA A 134 -5.99 -4.99 8.79
C ALA A 134 -6.37 -3.69 8.03
N TRP A 135 -7.01 -2.74 8.72
CA TRP A 135 -7.26 -1.42 8.13
C TRP A 135 -5.98 -0.63 7.90
N MET A 136 -4.98 -0.73 8.78
CA MET A 136 -3.70 -0.02 8.63
C MET A 136 -2.94 -0.49 7.38
N HIS A 137 -2.90 -1.79 7.09
CA HIS A 137 -2.34 -2.29 5.82
C HIS A 137 -3.04 -1.69 4.59
N THR A 138 -4.36 -1.61 4.64
CA THR A 138 -5.16 -1.01 3.55
C THR A 138 -4.87 0.49 3.42
N ALA A 139 -4.76 1.21 4.54
CA ALA A 139 -4.50 2.64 4.57
C ALA A 139 -3.10 2.97 4.02
N VAL A 140 -2.09 2.16 4.37
CA VAL A 140 -0.73 2.26 3.83
C VAL A 140 -0.73 1.98 2.33
N ALA A 141 -1.38 0.92 1.88
CA ALA A 141 -1.43 0.59 0.46
C ALA A 141 -2.16 1.65 -0.38
N LEU A 142 -3.22 2.27 0.14
CA LEU A 142 -3.88 3.37 -0.55
C LEU A 142 -2.97 4.61 -0.62
N THR A 143 -2.31 4.95 0.48
CA THR A 143 -1.46 6.15 0.56
C THR A 143 -0.23 6.01 -0.34
N GLN A 144 0.49 4.89 -0.23
CA GLN A 144 1.63 4.57 -1.10
C GLN A 144 1.21 4.37 -2.56
N GLY A 145 0.03 3.78 -2.76
CA GLY A 145 -0.53 3.53 -4.08
C GLY A 145 -0.75 4.80 -4.91
N ARG A 146 -0.98 5.95 -4.28
CA ARG A 146 -1.10 7.25 -4.99
C ARG A 146 0.20 7.71 -5.66
N HIS A 147 1.34 7.14 -5.28
CA HIS A 147 2.65 7.44 -5.86
C HIS A 147 3.12 6.32 -6.81
N LEU A 148 2.25 5.35 -7.12
CA LEU A 148 2.57 4.23 -8.00
C LEU A 148 2.86 4.71 -9.43
N LYS A 149 4.02 4.30 -9.94
CA LYS A 149 4.41 4.48 -11.35
C LYS A 149 4.54 3.12 -12.03
N VAL A 150 3.88 2.98 -13.18
CA VAL A 150 3.90 1.80 -14.05
C VAL A 150 4.62 2.13 -15.36
N ALA A 151 5.66 1.35 -15.68
CA ALA A 151 6.33 1.41 -16.98
C ALA A 151 5.78 0.33 -17.92
N ARG A 152 5.32 0.72 -19.12
CA ARG A 152 4.85 -0.22 -20.13
C ARG A 152 5.89 -0.35 -21.23
N PHE A 153 6.45 -1.54 -21.42
CA PHE A 153 7.32 -1.84 -22.56
C PHE A 153 6.46 -2.38 -23.70
N GLY A 154 6.17 -1.51 -24.67
CA GLY A 154 5.16 -1.76 -25.71
C GLY A 154 3.74 -1.37 -25.28
N ASP A 155 2.77 -1.71 -26.14
CA ASP A 155 1.35 -1.41 -25.91
C ASP A 155 0.55 -2.66 -25.47
N ASN A 156 -0.77 -2.51 -25.35
CA ASN A 156 -1.68 -3.64 -25.16
C ASN A 156 -1.56 -4.62 -26.35
N MET A 157 -1.77 -5.92 -26.09
CA MET A 157 -1.96 -6.89 -27.17
C MET A 157 -3.12 -6.45 -28.07
N ARG A 158 -2.92 -6.52 -29.38
CA ARG A 158 -3.92 -6.11 -30.38
C ARG A 158 -5.25 -6.84 -30.17
N GLU A 159 -6.34 -6.12 -30.43
CA GLU A 159 -7.73 -6.60 -30.33
C GLU A 159 -8.18 -7.04 -28.92
N VAL A 160 -7.40 -6.78 -27.86
CA VAL A 160 -7.78 -7.10 -26.47
C VAL A 160 -8.51 -5.92 -25.81
N ALA A 161 -9.72 -6.19 -25.31
CA ALA A 161 -10.54 -5.17 -24.64
C ALA A 161 -10.20 -4.98 -23.15
N VAL A 162 -10.12 -6.08 -22.38
CA VAL A 162 -10.09 -6.01 -20.91
C VAL A 162 -8.81 -5.40 -20.34
N THR A 163 -7.69 -5.48 -21.06
CA THR A 163 -6.39 -4.94 -20.63
C THR A 163 -6.23 -3.46 -20.99
N GLU A 164 -7.10 -2.92 -21.86
CA GLU A 164 -7.14 -1.49 -22.17
C GLU A 164 -7.90 -0.70 -21.08
N GLY A 165 -7.93 0.62 -21.19
CA GLY A 165 -8.79 1.47 -20.39
C GLY A 165 -8.29 2.91 -20.32
N ASP A 166 -9.04 3.73 -19.59
CA ASP A 166 -8.69 5.13 -19.39
C ASP A 166 -7.63 5.29 -18.30
N LYS A 167 -6.38 5.49 -18.73
CA LYS A 167 -5.22 5.72 -17.86
C LYS A 167 -5.33 7.07 -17.12
N VAL A 168 -5.99 8.07 -17.72
CA VAL A 168 -6.20 9.39 -17.09
C VAL A 168 -7.19 9.26 -15.94
N GLU A 169 -8.31 8.57 -16.15
CA GLU A 169 -9.30 8.32 -15.10
C GLU A 169 -8.70 7.47 -13.97
N ALA A 170 -7.88 6.47 -14.29
CA ALA A 170 -7.16 5.68 -13.28
C ALA A 170 -6.22 6.56 -12.43
N GLN A 171 -5.53 7.53 -13.04
CA GLN A 171 -4.69 8.47 -12.32
C GLN A 171 -5.52 9.42 -11.43
N ILE A 172 -6.69 9.89 -11.90
CA ILE A 172 -7.62 10.71 -11.10
C ILE A 172 -8.14 9.92 -9.88
N LYS A 173 -8.51 8.65 -10.07
CA LYS A 173 -9.14 7.83 -9.02
C LYS A 173 -8.16 7.24 -8.03
N PHE A 174 -7.01 6.77 -8.52
CA PHE A 174 -6.07 5.98 -7.72
C PHE A 174 -4.69 6.64 -7.57
N GLY A 175 -4.39 7.66 -8.36
CA GLY A 175 -3.06 8.31 -8.41
C GLY A 175 -2.04 7.56 -9.28
N TRP A 176 -2.42 6.47 -9.94
CA TRP A 176 -1.49 5.63 -10.70
C TRP A 176 -1.01 6.34 -11.96
N SER A 177 0.29 6.55 -12.08
CA SER A 177 0.92 7.07 -13.29
C SER A 177 1.31 5.90 -14.19
N VAL A 178 0.78 5.85 -15.41
CA VAL A 178 1.03 4.77 -16.37
C VAL A 178 1.59 5.36 -17.66
N SER A 179 2.85 5.01 -17.98
CA SER A 179 3.56 5.58 -19.14
C SER A 179 4.12 4.48 -20.04
N GLY A 180 4.09 4.71 -21.35
CA GLY A 180 4.69 3.83 -22.35
C GLY A 180 6.14 4.18 -22.66
N TYR A 181 6.95 3.16 -22.86
CA TYR A 181 8.34 3.22 -23.28
C TYR A 181 8.54 2.25 -24.44
N GLY A 182 9.27 2.67 -25.47
CA GLY A 182 9.57 1.79 -26.59
C GLY A 182 10.44 0.63 -26.12
N VAL A 183 10.22 -0.59 -26.64
CA VAL A 183 11.05 -1.76 -26.26
C VAL A 183 12.54 -1.52 -26.52
N GLY A 184 12.87 -0.71 -27.52
CA GLY A 184 14.24 -0.28 -27.82
C GLY A 184 14.93 0.47 -26.68
N ASP A 185 14.19 1.13 -25.79
CA ASP A 185 14.75 1.75 -24.59
C ASP A 185 15.23 0.67 -23.61
N LEU A 186 14.42 -0.36 -23.38
CA LEU A 186 14.80 -1.51 -22.55
C LEU A 186 15.97 -2.30 -23.17
N VAL A 187 15.99 -2.46 -24.49
CA VAL A 187 17.10 -3.13 -25.20
C VAL A 187 18.43 -2.41 -24.95
N ARG A 188 18.45 -1.08 -24.84
CA ARG A 188 19.69 -0.35 -24.47
C ARG A 188 20.18 -0.73 -23.08
N TYR A 189 19.27 -0.87 -22.11
CA TYR A 189 19.63 -1.36 -20.76
C TYR A 189 20.17 -2.79 -20.83
N ILE A 190 19.49 -3.69 -21.55
CA ILE A 190 19.94 -5.09 -21.73
C ILE A 190 21.36 -5.16 -22.29
N ASN A 191 21.64 -4.37 -23.33
CA ASN A 191 22.96 -4.35 -23.97
C ASN A 191 24.06 -3.69 -23.12
N SER A 192 23.69 -2.91 -22.09
CA SER A 192 24.64 -2.29 -21.16
C SER A 192 24.98 -3.14 -19.94
N VAL A 193 24.21 -4.21 -19.67
CA VAL A 193 24.48 -5.11 -18.54
C VAL A 193 25.78 -5.87 -18.78
N SER A 194 26.69 -5.85 -17.81
CA SER A 194 27.98 -6.54 -17.92
C SER A 194 27.87 -8.03 -17.66
N ASP A 195 28.74 -8.84 -18.29
CA ASP A 195 28.78 -10.28 -18.04
C ASP A 195 29.14 -10.61 -16.58
N ALA A 196 29.86 -9.73 -15.88
CA ALA A 196 30.19 -9.89 -14.47
C ALA A 196 28.94 -9.83 -13.57
N GLU A 197 28.07 -8.84 -13.78
CA GLU A 197 26.80 -8.72 -13.04
C GLU A 197 25.88 -9.91 -13.30
N VAL A 198 25.88 -10.38 -14.55
CA VAL A 198 25.08 -11.54 -14.96
C VAL A 198 25.57 -12.81 -14.29
N ASN A 199 26.88 -13.05 -14.27
CA ASN A 199 27.47 -14.22 -13.62
C ASN A 199 27.19 -14.20 -12.11
N HIS A 200 27.30 -13.04 -11.47
CA HIS A 200 26.92 -12.89 -10.05
C HIS A 200 25.44 -13.24 -9.82
N LEU A 201 24.53 -12.77 -10.67
CA LEU A 201 23.11 -13.10 -10.52
C LEU A 201 22.82 -14.60 -10.78
N LEU A 202 23.60 -15.26 -11.64
CA LEU A 202 23.50 -16.70 -11.83
C LEU A 202 23.91 -17.49 -10.58
N GLU A 203 24.90 -17.05 -9.82
CA GLU A 203 25.26 -17.66 -8.53
C GLU A 203 24.09 -17.60 -7.54
N ASP A 204 23.34 -16.48 -7.52
CA ASP A 204 22.11 -16.37 -6.73
C ASP A 204 21.04 -17.36 -7.22
N TYR A 205 20.91 -17.57 -8.54
CA TYR A 205 19.95 -18.53 -9.08
C TYR A 205 20.29 -19.97 -8.70
N GLU A 206 21.57 -20.34 -8.77
CA GLU A 206 22.08 -21.65 -8.39
C GLU A 206 21.89 -21.93 -6.89
N THR A 207 21.90 -20.89 -6.07
CA THR A 207 21.65 -20.99 -4.61
C THR A 207 20.16 -21.10 -4.30
N LEU A 208 19.32 -20.38 -5.04
CA LEU A 208 17.89 -20.24 -4.73
C LEU A 208 17.01 -21.31 -5.38
N TYR A 209 17.46 -21.93 -6.47
CA TYR A 209 16.63 -22.81 -7.28
C TYR A 209 17.32 -24.12 -7.65
N GLU A 210 16.51 -25.14 -7.86
CA GLU A 210 16.97 -26.36 -8.51
C GLU A 210 17.08 -26.15 -10.01
N MET A 211 18.31 -26.05 -10.52
CA MET A 211 18.56 -25.94 -11.95
C MET A 211 18.54 -27.32 -12.61
N ALA A 212 17.89 -27.42 -13.78
CA ALA A 212 17.98 -28.60 -14.64
C ALA A 212 19.45 -28.90 -14.99
N PRO A 213 19.88 -30.18 -15.04
CA PRO A 213 21.28 -30.55 -15.29
C PRO A 213 21.90 -29.85 -16.51
N GLU A 214 21.14 -29.73 -17.59
CA GLU A 214 21.58 -29.14 -18.86
C GLU A 214 21.80 -27.62 -18.79
N ALA A 215 21.24 -26.94 -17.77
CA ALA A 215 21.42 -25.51 -17.53
C ALA A 215 22.57 -25.20 -16.57
N ARG A 216 23.20 -26.22 -15.95
CA ARG A 216 24.34 -26.06 -15.03
C ARG A 216 25.67 -25.96 -15.78
N GLU A 217 25.79 -26.67 -16.89
CA GLU A 217 26.99 -26.68 -17.73
C GLU A 217 26.93 -25.60 -18.81
N GLU A 218 28.10 -25.16 -19.30
CA GLU A 218 28.16 -24.23 -20.43
C GLU A 218 27.50 -24.83 -21.68
N GLY A 219 26.56 -24.09 -22.27
CA GLY A 219 25.78 -24.56 -23.40
C GLY A 219 24.52 -23.71 -23.67
N PRO A 220 23.69 -24.12 -24.65
CA PRO A 220 22.53 -23.34 -25.09
C PRO A 220 21.48 -23.08 -24.00
N TYR A 221 21.28 -24.04 -23.10
CA TYR A 221 20.34 -23.89 -21.99
C TYR A 221 20.87 -22.90 -20.94
N ARG A 222 22.16 -22.96 -20.59
CA ARG A 222 22.80 -21.98 -19.70
C ARG A 222 22.83 -20.58 -20.30
N GLU A 223 23.08 -20.42 -21.62
CA GLU A 223 22.89 -19.14 -22.33
C GLU A 223 21.47 -18.60 -22.14
N SER A 224 20.47 -19.47 -22.24
CA SER A 224 19.06 -19.04 -22.13
C SER A 224 18.74 -18.51 -20.73
N VAL A 225 19.27 -19.15 -19.68
CA VAL A 225 19.17 -18.63 -18.31
C VAL A 225 19.96 -17.32 -18.16
N ARG A 226 21.16 -17.26 -18.74
CA ARG A 226 22.02 -16.08 -18.72
C ARG A 226 21.37 -14.87 -19.40
N GLU A 227 20.62 -15.09 -20.47
CA GLU A 227 19.83 -14.07 -21.13
C GLU A 227 18.67 -13.58 -20.25
N GLN A 228 17.96 -14.46 -19.54
CA GLN A 228 16.95 -14.03 -18.57
C GLN A 228 17.56 -13.21 -17.42
N ALA A 229 18.76 -13.55 -16.95
CA ALA A 229 19.48 -12.77 -15.95
C ALA A 229 19.82 -11.35 -16.46
N ARG A 230 20.26 -11.21 -17.72
CA ARG A 230 20.45 -9.89 -18.36
C ARG A 230 19.15 -9.09 -18.40
N ILE A 231 18.06 -9.72 -18.83
CA ILE A 231 16.72 -9.09 -18.88
C ILE A 231 16.27 -8.65 -17.47
N GLU A 232 16.48 -9.46 -16.44
CA GLU A 232 16.15 -9.11 -15.05
C GLU A 232 16.90 -7.86 -14.61
N LEU A 233 18.23 -7.85 -14.77
CA LEU A 233 19.09 -6.73 -14.38
C LEU A 233 18.70 -5.45 -15.13
N ALA A 234 18.43 -5.56 -16.44
CA ALA A 234 18.04 -4.43 -17.27
C ALA A 234 16.69 -3.84 -16.87
N ILE A 235 15.66 -4.67 -16.70
CA ILE A 235 14.35 -4.21 -16.24
C ILE A 235 14.50 -3.61 -14.84
N LYS A 236 15.20 -4.27 -13.91
CA LYS A 236 15.43 -3.75 -12.56
C LYS A 236 16.10 -2.39 -12.58
N GLY A 237 17.16 -2.22 -13.37
CA GLY A 237 17.89 -0.96 -13.54
C GLY A 237 16.98 0.15 -14.07
N PHE A 238 16.23 -0.12 -15.14
CA PHE A 238 15.27 0.81 -15.72
C PHE A 238 14.22 1.25 -14.70
N LEU A 239 13.64 0.29 -13.97
CA LEU A 239 12.59 0.57 -12.99
C LEU A 239 13.12 1.39 -11.81
N LEU A 240 14.31 1.06 -11.31
CA LEU A 240 14.93 1.79 -10.21
C LEU A 240 15.26 3.24 -10.59
N GLU A 241 15.91 3.46 -11.73
CA GLU A 241 16.27 4.80 -12.20
C GLU A 241 15.02 5.65 -12.43
N GLY A 242 13.97 5.06 -13.02
CA GLY A 242 12.72 5.74 -13.28
C GLY A 242 11.77 5.86 -12.08
N GLY A 243 12.10 5.28 -10.92
CA GLY A 243 11.22 5.23 -9.76
C GLY A 243 9.90 4.47 -10.01
N PHE A 244 9.92 3.46 -10.88
CA PHE A 244 8.78 2.59 -11.16
C PHE A 244 8.70 1.47 -10.13
N SER A 245 7.48 1.05 -9.78
CA SER A 245 7.27 -0.12 -8.92
C SER A 245 6.33 -1.16 -9.51
N ALA A 246 5.92 -0.96 -10.76
CA ALA A 246 5.25 -1.96 -11.57
C ALA A 246 5.60 -1.80 -13.05
N PHE A 247 5.42 -2.86 -13.83
CA PHE A 247 5.67 -2.83 -15.26
C PHE A 247 4.79 -3.80 -16.05
N THR A 248 4.75 -3.61 -17.37
CA THR A 248 4.11 -4.55 -18.29
C THR A 248 5.04 -4.88 -19.44
N THR A 249 4.83 -6.04 -20.05
CA THR A 249 5.47 -6.47 -21.30
C THR A 249 4.41 -6.87 -22.31
N THR A 250 4.77 -6.99 -23.58
CA THR A 250 3.92 -7.61 -24.60
C THR A 250 4.77 -8.50 -25.51
N PHE A 251 4.29 -9.69 -25.82
CA PHE A 251 5.00 -10.59 -26.74
C PHE A 251 4.91 -10.13 -28.20
N GLU A 252 4.01 -9.21 -28.52
CA GLU A 252 3.84 -8.67 -29.88
C GLU A 252 4.90 -7.62 -30.26
N ASP A 253 5.68 -7.12 -29.29
CA ASP A 253 6.78 -6.18 -29.51
C ASP A 253 8.01 -6.58 -28.68
N LEU A 254 8.85 -7.44 -29.27
CA LEU A 254 10.12 -7.91 -28.70
C LEU A 254 11.32 -7.52 -29.58
N ASN A 255 11.17 -6.47 -30.39
CA ASN A 255 12.21 -6.07 -31.35
C ASN A 255 13.53 -5.76 -30.63
N GLY A 256 14.57 -6.53 -30.94
CA GLY A 256 15.90 -6.41 -30.31
C GLY A 256 16.08 -7.20 -29.01
N MET A 257 15.04 -7.87 -28.51
CA MET A 257 15.13 -8.81 -27.37
C MET A 257 15.30 -10.23 -27.89
N LYS A 258 16.18 -11.03 -27.24
CA LYS A 258 16.33 -12.44 -27.61
C LYS A 258 15.20 -13.32 -27.11
N GLN A 259 14.55 -12.92 -26.01
CA GLN A 259 13.52 -13.71 -25.33
C GLN A 259 12.48 -12.80 -24.67
N LEU A 260 11.26 -13.32 -24.51
CA LEU A 260 10.24 -12.72 -23.65
C LEU A 260 10.70 -12.76 -22.18
N PRO A 261 10.50 -11.71 -21.37
CA PRO A 261 10.78 -11.76 -19.93
C PRO A 261 9.90 -12.80 -19.23
N GLY A 262 10.51 -13.86 -18.72
CA GLY A 262 9.85 -14.95 -18.00
C GLY A 262 10.35 -15.01 -16.56
N LEU A 263 11.47 -15.71 -16.34
CA LEU A 263 12.14 -15.79 -15.03
C LEU A 263 12.43 -14.39 -14.46
N ALA A 264 12.88 -13.48 -15.31
CA ALA A 264 13.11 -12.08 -14.94
C ALA A 264 11.87 -11.42 -14.31
N ALA A 265 10.69 -11.60 -14.92
CA ALA A 265 9.46 -11.04 -14.40
C ALA A 265 9.03 -11.70 -13.08
N GLN A 266 9.20 -13.02 -12.96
CA GLN A 266 8.92 -13.76 -11.73
C GLN A 266 9.77 -13.28 -10.56
N ARG A 267 11.07 -13.07 -10.76
CA ARG A 267 11.98 -12.58 -9.72
C ARG A 267 11.71 -11.14 -9.33
N LEU A 268 11.35 -10.28 -10.28
CA LEU A 268 10.91 -8.92 -9.98
C LEU A 268 9.60 -8.91 -9.18
N MET A 269 8.63 -9.78 -9.50
CA MET A 269 7.44 -9.95 -8.68
C MET A 269 7.77 -10.43 -7.27
N ALA A 270 8.70 -11.38 -7.12
CA ALA A 270 9.18 -11.83 -5.82
C ALA A 270 9.88 -10.71 -5.03
N ALA A 271 10.57 -9.79 -5.73
CA ALA A 271 11.17 -8.58 -5.14
C ALA A 271 10.15 -7.47 -4.83
N GLY A 272 8.85 -7.69 -5.07
CA GLY A 272 7.78 -6.76 -4.70
C GLY A 272 7.22 -5.92 -5.85
N TYR A 273 7.74 -6.05 -7.08
CA TYR A 273 7.22 -5.30 -8.22
C TYR A 273 5.85 -5.81 -8.67
N GLY A 274 5.01 -4.91 -9.15
CA GLY A 274 3.81 -5.29 -9.89
C GLY A 274 4.14 -5.69 -11.33
N PHE A 275 3.49 -6.72 -11.83
CA PHE A 275 3.64 -7.14 -13.22
C PHE A 275 2.28 -7.46 -13.83
N GLY A 276 2.10 -7.07 -15.08
CA GLY A 276 0.94 -7.40 -15.90
C GLY A 276 1.39 -7.79 -17.30
N ALA A 277 0.91 -8.93 -17.76
CA ALA A 277 1.25 -9.45 -19.07
C ALA A 277 0.45 -8.73 -20.18
N GLU A 278 0.95 -8.81 -21.42
CA GLU A 278 0.28 -8.28 -22.63
C GLU A 278 -0.18 -6.80 -22.54
N GLY A 279 0.63 -5.97 -21.87
CA GLY A 279 0.35 -4.54 -21.68
C GLY A 279 -0.69 -4.22 -20.60
N ASP A 280 -1.11 -5.20 -19.79
CA ASP A 280 -2.14 -5.03 -18.76
C ASP A 280 -1.65 -4.24 -17.53
N TRP A 281 -1.68 -2.92 -17.69
CA TRP A 281 -1.27 -1.96 -16.68
C TRP A 281 -2.20 -1.93 -15.46
N LYS A 282 -3.48 -2.33 -15.61
CA LYS A 282 -4.43 -2.39 -14.49
C LYS A 282 -4.04 -3.50 -13.53
N THR A 283 -3.78 -4.69 -14.07
CA THR A 283 -3.33 -5.82 -13.28
C THR A 283 -1.94 -5.59 -12.70
N ALA A 284 -1.00 -5.02 -13.48
CA ALA A 284 0.32 -4.65 -12.96
C ALA A 284 0.23 -3.75 -11.73
N ALA A 285 -0.62 -2.71 -11.80
CA ALA A 285 -0.84 -1.82 -10.68
C ALA A 285 -1.50 -2.53 -9.49
N LEU A 286 -2.54 -3.32 -9.74
CA LEU A 286 -3.27 -4.05 -8.70
C LEU A 286 -2.37 -5.05 -7.98
N VAL A 287 -1.52 -5.79 -8.69
CA VAL A 287 -0.53 -6.69 -8.10
C VAL A 287 0.38 -5.93 -7.15
N ARG A 288 0.93 -4.78 -7.58
CA ARG A 288 1.78 -3.96 -6.70
C ARG A 288 1.04 -3.50 -5.44
N ILE A 289 -0.20 -3.05 -5.58
CA ILE A 289 -1.04 -2.62 -4.45
C ILE A 289 -1.29 -3.78 -3.48
N MET A 290 -1.64 -4.97 -3.98
CA MET A 290 -1.85 -6.15 -3.15
C MET A 290 -0.56 -6.62 -2.47
N LYS A 291 0.59 -6.51 -3.14
CA LYS A 291 1.90 -6.78 -2.54
C LYS A 291 2.20 -5.82 -1.39
N ILE A 292 1.88 -4.53 -1.52
CA ILE A 292 2.03 -3.56 -0.42
C ILE A 292 1.08 -3.93 0.74
N MET A 293 -0.19 -4.25 0.45
CA MET A 293 -1.16 -4.65 1.47
C MET A 293 -0.72 -5.89 2.25
N ALA A 294 -0.08 -6.85 1.58
CA ALA A 294 0.37 -8.10 2.19
C ALA A 294 1.79 -8.05 2.74
N GLU A 295 2.47 -6.90 2.67
CA GLU A 295 3.91 -6.77 2.98
C GLU A 295 4.78 -7.80 2.24
N GLY A 296 4.39 -8.16 1.01
CA GLY A 296 5.05 -9.19 0.20
C GLY A 296 4.83 -10.64 0.64
N LYS A 297 4.01 -10.91 1.67
CA LYS A 297 3.74 -12.27 2.16
C LYS A 297 2.61 -12.94 1.38
N GLY A 298 2.87 -14.12 0.82
CA GLY A 298 1.84 -14.93 0.15
C GLY A 298 1.30 -14.33 -1.16
N THR A 299 2.13 -13.51 -1.83
CA THR A 299 1.79 -12.77 -3.06
C THR A 299 2.84 -12.96 -4.12
#